data_AF-A0A3D0DR82-F1
#
_entry.id   AF-A0A3D0DR82-F1
#
_cell.length_a   1.000
_cell.length_b   1.000
_cell.length_c   1.000
_cell.angle_alpha   90.00
_cell.angle_beta   90.00
_cell.angle_gamma   90.00
#
_symmetry.space_group_name_H-M   'P 1'
#
loop_
_entity.id
_entity.type
_entity.pdbx_description
1 polymer ?
#
loop_
_entity_poly.entity_id
_entity_poly.type
_entity_poly.pdbx_seq_one_letter_code
_entity_poly.pdbx_strand_id
1 'polypeptide(L)'
;MYAPQDARVGGLVLLNPWVRTEEGAARATIKHYYRARLFDARLWKKIAGGQFDLKASLRSLWQDLGKAFRPRPASVTVGSGAPLPERMQAALTRFGGRVLVVLSGADLTAQEFADLSARPGAWQRLLATPRFTKQKIDKADHTFSRRPWQDQVSNWTRDWLRSW
;
A
#
# COMPACT_ATOMS: atom_id res chain seq x y z
N MET A 1 3.05 14.99 2.06
CA MET A 1 2.99 14.71 0.61
C MET A 1 3.03 16.07 -0.11
N TYR A 2 4.01 16.29 -0.98
CA TYR A 2 4.30 17.58 -1.62
C TYR A 2 3.28 17.99 -2.70
N ALA A 3 2.72 17.02 -3.44
CA ALA A 3 1.83 17.27 -4.58
C ALA A 3 0.72 18.32 -4.35
N PRO A 4 -0.03 18.35 -3.23
CA PRO A 4 -1.02 19.40 -2.96
C PRO A 4 -0.45 20.81 -2.72
N GLN A 5 0.87 21.01 -2.78
CA GLN A 5 1.53 22.32 -2.69
C GLN A 5 2.16 22.76 -4.02
N ASP A 6 2.17 21.92 -5.05
CA ASP A 6 2.81 22.22 -6.34
C ASP A 6 1.80 22.25 -7.47
N ALA A 7 1.53 23.44 -8.00
CA ALA A 7 0.61 23.66 -9.10
C ALA A 7 1.03 22.96 -10.41
N ARG A 8 2.31 22.57 -10.55
CA ARG A 8 2.81 21.86 -11.73
C ARG A 8 2.41 20.38 -11.75
N VAL A 9 2.00 19.83 -10.61
CA VAL A 9 1.62 18.41 -10.49
C VAL A 9 0.14 18.25 -10.85
N GLY A 10 -0.15 17.91 -12.11
CA GLY A 10 -1.52 17.72 -12.61
C GLY A 10 -2.17 16.39 -12.21
N GLY A 11 -1.38 15.37 -11.86
CA GLY A 11 -1.92 14.10 -11.34
C GLY A 11 -0.89 13.19 -10.70
N LEU A 12 -1.39 12.13 -10.07
CA LEU A 12 -0.61 11.17 -9.31
C LEU A 12 -0.92 9.73 -9.74
N VAL A 13 0.11 8.91 -9.90
CA VAL A 13 -0.02 7.46 -10.01
C VAL A 13 0.54 6.84 -8.74
N LEU A 14 -0.30 6.17 -7.97
CA LEU A 14 0.05 5.56 -6.69
C LEU A 14 0.01 4.04 -6.81
N LEU A 15 1.16 3.41 -6.62
CA LEU A 15 1.30 1.96 -6.62
C LEU A 15 1.32 1.45 -5.18
N ASN A 16 0.42 0.52 -4.83
CA ASN A 16 0.33 -0.12 -3.51
C ASN A 16 0.52 0.85 -2.33
N PRO A 17 -0.34 1.89 -2.17
CA PRO A 17 -0.10 2.98 -1.23
C PRO A 17 -0.01 2.48 0.21
N TRP A 18 1.04 2.90 0.92
CA TRP A 18 1.28 2.44 2.28
C TRP A 18 0.55 3.31 3.32
N VAL A 19 -0.34 2.70 4.10
CA VAL A 19 -1.22 3.38 5.07
C VAL A 19 -1.08 2.86 6.51
N ARG A 20 0.08 2.31 6.90
CA ARG A 20 0.30 1.80 8.28
C ARG A 20 0.55 2.93 9.28
N THR A 21 0.11 2.73 10.52
CA THR A 21 0.43 3.60 11.65
C THR A 21 1.72 3.12 12.33
N GLU A 22 2.67 4.02 12.60
CA GLU A 22 4.00 3.66 13.12
C GLU A 22 4.05 3.37 14.64
N GLU A 23 3.04 3.76 15.41
CA GLU A 23 3.12 3.71 16.89
C GLU A 23 2.03 2.85 17.54
N GLY A 24 2.46 1.80 18.26
CA GLY A 24 1.79 1.27 19.46
C GLY A 24 0.46 0.51 19.32
N ALA A 25 -0.59 1.12 18.76
CA ALA A 25 -1.94 0.53 18.69
C ALA A 25 -2.04 -0.63 17.68
N ALA A 26 -1.06 -0.70 16.77
CA ALA A 26 -0.99 -1.69 15.72
C ALA A 26 -0.73 -3.11 16.27
N ARG A 27 -0.03 -3.31 17.40
CA ARG A 27 0.31 -4.67 17.87
C ARG A 27 -0.92 -5.51 18.24
N ALA A 28 -1.96 -4.92 18.82
CA ALA A 28 -3.16 -5.65 19.22
C ALA A 28 -4.10 -5.91 18.02
N THR A 29 -4.35 -4.88 17.22
CA THR A 29 -5.26 -4.95 16.06
C THR A 29 -4.66 -5.78 14.92
N ILE A 30 -3.35 -5.67 14.67
CA ILE A 30 -2.62 -6.53 13.70
C ILE A 30 -2.63 -7.97 14.18
N LYS A 31 -2.27 -8.27 15.44
CA LYS A 31 -2.20 -9.67 15.89
C LYS A 31 -3.54 -10.40 15.74
N HIS A 32 -4.66 -9.71 15.98
CA HIS A 32 -5.99 -10.29 15.84
C HIS A 32 -6.38 -10.48 14.36
N TYR A 33 -6.17 -9.46 13.52
CA TYR A 33 -6.52 -9.51 12.09
C TYR A 33 -5.62 -10.47 11.28
N TYR A 34 -4.35 -10.60 11.67
CA TYR A 34 -3.34 -11.40 10.95
C TYR A 34 -3.29 -12.87 11.39
N ARG A 35 -3.80 -13.21 12.58
CA ARG A 35 -3.90 -14.62 13.02
C ARG A 35 -4.74 -15.45 12.06
N ALA A 36 -5.86 -14.94 11.58
CA ALA A 36 -6.74 -15.67 10.67
C ALA A 36 -6.10 -15.96 9.29
N ARG A 37 -5.12 -15.15 8.87
CA ARG A 37 -4.55 -15.19 7.50
C ARG A 37 -3.19 -15.88 7.43
N LEU A 38 -2.44 -15.91 8.53
CA LEU A 38 -1.18 -16.68 8.65
C LEU A 38 -1.39 -18.21 8.66
N PHE A 39 -2.61 -18.67 8.98
CA PHE A 39 -3.01 -20.08 8.93
C PHE A 39 -3.70 -20.49 7.62
N ASP A 40 -3.73 -19.63 6.59
CA ASP A 40 -4.27 -20.03 5.29
C ASP A 40 -3.33 -21.05 4.62
N ALA A 41 -3.74 -22.32 4.65
CA ALA A 41 -2.99 -23.45 4.13
C ALA A 41 -2.62 -23.29 2.64
N ARG A 42 -3.34 -22.46 1.87
CA ARG A 42 -3.05 -22.20 0.45
C ARG A 42 -1.78 -21.37 0.25
N LEU A 43 -1.43 -20.51 1.20
CA LEU A 43 -0.19 -19.73 1.20
C LEU A 43 1.02 -20.65 1.44
N TRP A 44 0.95 -21.48 2.47
CA TRP A 44 2.04 -22.41 2.83
C TRP A 44 2.23 -23.54 1.83
N LYS A 45 1.15 -24.05 1.22
CA LYS A 45 1.25 -25.09 0.17
C LYS A 45 1.93 -24.58 -1.11
N LYS A 46 1.83 -23.28 -1.42
CA LYS A 46 2.57 -22.64 -2.53
C LYS A 46 4.03 -22.37 -2.17
N ILE A 47 4.31 -22.01 -0.92
CA ILE A 47 5.68 -21.81 -0.42
C ILE A 47 6.45 -23.14 -0.34
N ALA A 48 5.78 -24.23 0.02
CA ALA A 48 6.36 -25.58 0.07
C ALA A 48 6.56 -26.22 -1.33
N GLY A 49 6.06 -25.59 -2.40
CA GLY A 49 6.11 -26.11 -3.79
C GLY A 49 7.42 -25.89 -4.54
N GLY A 50 8.44 -25.28 -3.93
CA GLY A 50 9.84 -25.50 -4.33
C GLY A 50 10.40 -24.76 -5.56
N GLN A 51 9.75 -23.72 -6.08
CA GLN A 51 10.38 -22.86 -7.09
C GLN A 51 10.29 -21.41 -6.64
N PHE A 52 11.39 -20.86 -6.13
CA PHE A 52 11.84 -19.47 -6.31
C PHE A 52 13.02 -19.23 -5.35
N ASP A 53 14.08 -18.64 -5.88
CA ASP A 53 15.30 -18.23 -5.19
C ASP A 53 15.03 -16.99 -4.29
N LEU A 54 14.00 -17.08 -3.45
CA LEU A 54 13.48 -16.02 -2.57
C LEU A 54 14.22 -15.96 -1.24
N LYS A 55 15.09 -16.93 -0.93
CA LYS A 55 15.75 -17.04 0.39
C LYS A 55 16.73 -15.89 0.67
N ALA A 56 17.31 -15.26 -0.35
CA ALA A 56 18.21 -14.13 -0.16
C ALA A 56 17.44 -12.80 0.02
N SER A 57 16.46 -12.52 -0.83
CA SER A 57 15.69 -11.28 -0.82
C SER A 57 14.65 -11.21 0.30
N LEU A 58 14.15 -12.35 0.78
CA LEU A 58 13.33 -12.39 1.99
C LEU A 58 14.21 -12.17 3.23
N ARG A 59 15.43 -12.72 3.29
CA ARG A 59 16.26 -12.64 4.50
C ARG A 59 16.66 -11.21 4.85
N SER A 60 16.93 -10.34 3.88
CA SER A 60 17.17 -8.91 4.16
C SER A 60 15.91 -8.20 4.67
N LEU A 61 14.75 -8.45 4.06
CA LEU A 61 13.46 -7.91 4.52
C LEU A 61 13.09 -8.41 5.93
N TRP A 62 13.35 -9.68 6.25
CA TRP A 62 13.11 -10.27 7.57
C TRP A 62 14.14 -9.85 8.63
N GLN A 63 15.40 -9.62 8.25
CA GLN A 63 16.43 -9.08 9.16
C GLN A 63 16.14 -7.63 9.54
N ASP A 64 15.56 -6.84 8.62
CA ASP A 64 15.17 -5.46 8.90
C ASP A 64 13.83 -5.38 9.67
N LEU A 65 12.89 -6.30 9.40
CA LEU A 65 11.72 -6.53 10.26
C LEU A 65 12.13 -6.96 11.68
N GLY A 66 13.10 -7.88 11.82
CA GLY A 66 13.60 -8.34 13.11
C GLY A 66 14.24 -7.24 13.96
N LYS A 67 14.87 -6.24 13.31
CA LYS A 67 15.36 -5.03 13.99
C LYS A 67 14.22 -4.11 14.45
N ALA A 68 13.09 -4.08 13.74
CA ALA A 68 11.87 -3.39 14.18
C ALA A 68 11.12 -4.12 15.32
N PHE A 69 11.45 -5.39 15.59
CA PHE A 69 10.94 -6.14 16.74
C PHE A 69 11.78 -5.99 18.01
N ARG A 70 12.98 -5.37 17.95
CA ARG A 70 13.72 -4.99 19.16
C ARG A 70 13.02 -3.81 19.84
N PRO A 71 12.74 -3.88 21.15
CA PRO A 71 12.27 -2.71 21.89
C PRO A 71 13.38 -1.66 21.84
N ARG A 72 13.19 -0.63 21.00
CA ARG A 72 14.05 0.55 21.03
C ARG A 72 13.54 1.42 22.18
N PRO A 73 14.43 1.92 23.07
CA PRO A 73 14.01 2.87 24.09
C PRO A 73 13.35 4.05 23.39
N ALA A 74 12.23 4.50 23.96
CA ALA A 74 11.42 5.58 23.43
C ALA A 74 12.27 6.86 23.28
N SER A 75 12.80 7.09 22.09
CA SER A 75 13.29 8.41 21.72
C SER A 75 12.06 9.24 21.39
N VAL A 76 11.69 10.08 22.35
CA VAL A 76 10.72 11.16 22.18
C VAL A 76 11.16 11.98 20.97
N THR A 77 10.55 11.70 19.83
CA THR A 77 10.72 12.53 18.64
C THR A 77 9.49 13.40 18.57
N VAL A 78 9.68 14.64 18.98
CA VAL A 78 8.67 15.71 18.95
C VAL A 78 8.22 15.90 17.50
N GLY A 79 7.01 15.44 17.20
CA GLY A 79 6.37 15.60 15.90
C GLY A 79 4.87 15.37 16.05
N SER A 80 4.15 16.39 16.50
CA SER A 80 2.69 16.41 16.59
C SER A 80 2.03 16.28 15.20
N GLY A 81 1.91 15.05 14.70
CA GLY A 81 1.30 14.76 13.40
C GLY A 81 0.31 13.63 13.50
N ALA A 82 -0.86 13.80 12.88
CA ALA A 82 -1.84 12.74 12.71
C ALA A 82 -1.21 11.45 12.14
N PRO A 83 -1.77 10.26 12.41
CA PRO A 83 -1.31 9.01 11.82
C PRO A 83 -1.13 9.08 10.30
N LEU A 84 -0.18 8.31 9.75
CA LEU A 84 0.13 8.28 8.31
C LEU A 84 -1.12 8.15 7.39
N PRO A 85 -2.08 7.24 7.62
CA PRO A 85 -3.29 7.17 6.82
C PRO A 85 -4.09 8.49 6.83
N GLU A 86 -4.15 9.20 7.95
CA GLU A 86 -4.86 10.48 8.05
C GLU A 86 -4.10 11.58 7.31
N ARG A 87 -2.77 11.62 7.42
CA ARG A 87 -1.93 12.57 6.67
C ARG A 87 -2.01 12.34 5.16
N MET A 88 -2.02 11.09 4.71
CA MET A 88 -2.18 10.75 3.30
C MET A 88 -3.57 11.12 2.79
N GLN A 89 -4.61 10.77 3.54
CA GLN A 89 -6.00 11.12 3.21
C GLN A 89 -6.18 12.64 3.11
N ALA A 90 -5.66 13.41 4.08
CA ALA A 90 -5.75 14.86 4.09
C ALA A 90 -5.01 15.47 2.89
N ALA A 91 -3.82 14.96 2.55
CA ALA A 91 -3.08 15.39 1.38
C ALA A 91 -3.83 15.11 0.07
N LEU A 92 -4.36 13.90 -0.11
CA LEU A 92 -5.12 13.50 -1.30
C LEU A 92 -6.48 14.22 -1.41
N THR A 93 -7.06 14.62 -0.27
CA THR A 93 -8.26 15.45 -0.24
C THR A 93 -7.98 16.85 -0.78
N ARG A 94 -6.86 17.45 -0.38
CA ARG A 94 -6.39 18.77 -0.85
C ARG A 94 -5.87 18.77 -2.29
N PHE A 95 -5.40 17.63 -2.78
CA PHE A 95 -4.91 17.51 -4.14
C PHE A 95 -6.07 17.56 -5.14
N GLY A 96 -6.10 18.62 -5.95
CA GLY A 96 -7.15 18.86 -6.95
C GLY A 96 -6.96 18.10 -8.26
N GLY A 97 -5.77 17.56 -8.52
CA GLY A 97 -5.47 16.78 -9.71
C GLY A 97 -6.10 15.39 -9.71
N ARG A 98 -5.99 14.69 -10.84
CA ARG A 98 -6.49 13.32 -10.97
C ARG A 98 -5.54 12.33 -10.29
N VAL A 99 -6.07 11.23 -9.77
CA VAL A 99 -5.27 10.19 -9.10
C VAL A 99 -5.60 8.81 -9.66
N LEU A 100 -4.59 8.09 -10.14
CA LEU A 100 -4.67 6.67 -10.46
C LEU A 100 -4.05 5.86 -9.31
N VAL A 101 -4.82 4.92 -8.76
CA VAL A 101 -4.33 3.96 -7.76
C VAL A 101 -4.28 2.58 -8.41
N VAL A 102 -3.11 1.94 -8.38
CA VAL A 102 -2.92 0.58 -8.88
C VAL A 102 -2.54 -0.34 -7.74
N LEU A 103 -3.34 -1.41 -7.57
CA LEU A 103 -3.19 -2.37 -6.49
C LEU A 103 -2.76 -3.73 -7.01
N SER A 104 -1.83 -4.33 -6.28
CA SER A 104 -1.39 -5.70 -6.49
C SER A 104 -2.22 -6.66 -5.64
N GLY A 105 -2.74 -7.73 -6.23
CA GLY A 105 -3.61 -8.66 -5.53
C GLY A 105 -2.89 -9.64 -4.61
N ALA A 106 -1.61 -9.96 -4.86
CA ALA A 106 -0.80 -10.80 -3.98
C ALA A 106 0.09 -9.99 -3.02
N ASP A 107 -0.20 -8.69 -2.85
CA ASP A 107 0.52 -7.79 -1.95
C ASP A 107 -0.29 -7.45 -0.69
N LEU A 108 0.35 -7.56 0.47
CA LEU A 108 -0.27 -7.27 1.76
C LEU A 108 -0.54 -5.77 1.93
N THR A 109 0.38 -4.91 1.50
CA THR A 109 0.22 -3.45 1.61
C THR A 109 -0.96 -2.97 0.79
N ALA A 110 -1.09 -3.47 -0.45
CA ALA A 110 -2.22 -3.20 -1.32
C ALA A 110 -3.56 -3.68 -0.74
N GLN A 111 -3.56 -4.84 -0.08
CA GLN A 111 -4.76 -5.37 0.59
C GLN A 111 -5.16 -4.50 1.79
N GLU A 112 -4.21 -4.06 2.62
CA GLU A 112 -4.49 -3.13 3.73
C GLU A 112 -5.12 -1.82 3.23
N PHE A 113 -4.56 -1.25 2.16
CA PHE A 113 -5.13 -0.06 1.53
C PHE A 113 -6.53 -0.34 0.98
N ALA A 114 -6.72 -1.46 0.29
CA ALA A 114 -8.02 -1.85 -0.24
C ALA A 114 -9.06 -1.96 0.88
N ASP A 115 -8.72 -2.64 1.98
CA ASP A 115 -9.59 -2.82 3.14
C ASP A 115 -9.91 -1.50 3.83
N LEU A 116 -8.91 -0.62 4.01
CA LEU A 116 -9.12 0.73 4.56
C LEU A 116 -10.06 1.54 3.66
N SER A 117 -9.89 1.43 2.34
CA SER A 117 -10.68 2.17 1.37
C SER A 117 -12.11 1.67 1.17
N ALA A 118 -12.37 0.40 1.50
CA ALA A 118 -13.70 -0.21 1.37
C ALA A 118 -14.60 0.09 2.58
N ARG A 119 -14.03 0.48 3.73
CA ARG A 119 -14.79 0.78 4.95
C ARG A 119 -15.53 2.11 4.82
N PRO A 120 -16.79 2.21 5.28
CA PRO A 120 -17.51 3.48 5.38
C PRO A 120 -16.69 4.54 6.10
N GLY A 121 -16.48 5.69 5.46
CA GLY A 121 -15.68 6.77 6.04
C GLY A 121 -15.02 7.69 5.03
N ALA A 122 -14.01 8.44 5.51
CA ALA A 122 -13.33 9.47 4.73
C ALA A 122 -12.60 8.91 3.50
N TRP A 123 -11.96 7.74 3.63
CA TRP A 123 -11.26 7.08 2.52
C TRP A 123 -12.22 6.61 1.42
N GLN A 124 -13.32 5.93 1.79
CA GLN A 124 -14.31 5.49 0.81
C GLN A 124 -14.92 6.68 0.06
N ARG A 125 -15.31 7.75 0.77
CA ARG A 125 -15.85 8.97 0.14
C ARG A 125 -14.84 9.63 -0.79
N LEU A 126 -13.58 9.73 -0.38
CA LEU A 126 -12.52 10.33 -1.18
C LEU A 126 -12.29 9.54 -2.49
N LEU A 127 -12.17 8.22 -2.40
CA LEU A 127 -11.94 7.37 -3.59
C LEU A 127 -13.17 7.21 -4.47
N ALA A 128 -14.37 7.53 -3.98
CA ALA A 128 -15.58 7.56 -4.79
C ALA A 128 -15.70 8.83 -5.65
N THR A 129 -14.82 9.83 -5.47
CA THR A 129 -14.86 11.04 -6.28
C THR A 129 -14.39 10.77 -7.72
N PRO A 130 -14.94 11.45 -8.75
CA PRO A 130 -14.62 11.17 -10.16
C PRO A 130 -13.14 11.34 -10.55
N ARG A 131 -12.37 12.08 -9.74
CA ARG A 131 -10.93 12.30 -10.00
C ARG A 131 -10.06 11.11 -9.64
N PHE A 132 -10.60 10.10 -8.95
CA PHE A 132 -9.88 8.87 -8.60
C PHE A 132 -10.25 7.74 -9.57
N THR A 133 -9.23 7.06 -10.06
CA THR A 133 -9.35 5.81 -10.82
C THR A 133 -8.63 4.71 -10.05
N LYS A 134 -9.27 3.56 -9.84
CA LYS A 134 -8.66 2.41 -9.17
C LYS A 134 -8.53 1.24 -10.15
N GLN A 135 -7.35 0.65 -10.21
CA GLN A 135 -7.06 -0.56 -10.98
C GLN A 135 -6.44 -1.62 -10.07
N LYS A 136 -6.62 -2.89 -10.42
CA LYS A 136 -6.06 -4.02 -9.67
C LYS A 136 -5.57 -5.12 -10.60
N ILE A 137 -4.39 -5.67 -10.31
CA ILE A 137 -3.88 -6.89 -10.95
C ILE A 137 -3.88 -8.01 -9.91
N ASP A 138 -4.82 -8.94 -10.02
CA ASP A 138 -5.08 -9.94 -8.96
C ASP A 138 -3.88 -10.81 -8.58
N LYS A 139 -2.98 -11.08 -9.52
CA LYS A 139 -1.84 -12.01 -9.31
C LYS A 139 -0.49 -11.31 -9.23
N ALA A 140 -0.43 -9.98 -9.31
CA ALA A 140 0.83 -9.24 -9.27
C ALA A 140 1.52 -9.38 -7.90
N ASP A 141 2.84 -9.20 -7.88
CA ASP A 141 3.61 -8.98 -6.64
C ASP A 141 3.67 -7.49 -6.29
N HIS A 142 4.34 -7.13 -5.19
CA HIS A 142 4.37 -5.76 -4.68
C HIS A 142 5.05 -4.77 -5.65
N THR A 143 6.02 -5.22 -6.44
CA THR A 143 6.81 -4.35 -7.33
C THR A 143 6.37 -4.42 -8.78
N PHE A 144 5.34 -5.21 -9.10
CA PHE A 144 4.93 -5.53 -10.47
C PHE A 144 6.11 -6.02 -11.31
N SER A 145 6.91 -6.95 -10.76
CA SER A 145 8.24 -7.28 -11.30
C SER A 145 8.23 -8.03 -12.64
N ARG A 146 7.10 -8.62 -13.04
CA ARG A 146 6.97 -9.37 -14.30
C ARG A 146 6.53 -8.47 -15.45
N ARG A 147 7.06 -8.75 -16.63
CA ARG A 147 6.79 -7.97 -17.85
C ARG A 147 5.29 -7.75 -18.14
N PRO A 148 4.41 -8.76 -18.08
CA PRO A 148 2.98 -8.54 -18.29
C PRO A 148 2.34 -7.57 -17.28
N TRP A 149 2.84 -7.52 -16.05
CA TRP A 149 2.33 -6.59 -15.04
C TRP A 149 2.84 -5.17 -15.28
N GLN A 150 4.12 -5.02 -15.62
CA GLN A 150 4.68 -3.73 -16.00
C GLN A 150 3.95 -3.15 -17.20
N ASP A 151 3.77 -3.94 -18.27
CA ASP A 151 3.05 -3.53 -19.47
C ASP A 151 1.61 -3.10 -19.14
N GLN A 152 0.92 -3.85 -18.27
CA GLN A 152 -0.42 -3.50 -17.82
C GLN A 152 -0.46 -2.17 -17.06
N VAL A 153 0.46 -1.95 -16.11
CA VAL A 153 0.55 -0.69 -15.36
C VAL A 153 0.88 0.48 -16.29
N SER A 154 1.81 0.30 -17.23
CA SER A 154 2.17 1.31 -18.22
C SER A 154 1.01 1.64 -19.16
N ASN A 155 0.28 0.63 -19.64
CA ASN A 155 -0.89 0.82 -20.48
C ASN A 155 -1.97 1.60 -19.74
N TRP A 156 -2.34 1.20 -18.53
CA TRP A 156 -3.31 1.94 -17.73
C TRP A 156 -2.87 3.36 -17.43
N THR A 157 -1.59 3.58 -17.14
CA THR A 157 -1.05 4.92 -16.90
C THR A 157 -1.17 5.79 -18.15
N ARG A 158 -0.80 5.27 -19.32
CA ARG A 158 -0.91 5.97 -20.60
C ARG A 158 -2.36 6.30 -20.93
N ASP A 159 -3.24 5.33 -20.82
CA ASP A 159 -4.65 5.48 -21.19
C ASP A 159 -5.35 6.45 -20.22
N TRP A 160 -4.97 6.40 -18.93
CA TRP A 160 -5.41 7.37 -17.93
C TRP A 160 -4.90 8.78 -18.23
N LEU A 161 -3.64 8.97 -18.64
CA LEU A 161 -3.13 10.29 -19.04
C LEU A 161 -3.87 10.86 -20.27
N ARG A 162 -4.32 9.99 -21.18
CA ARG A 162 -5.05 10.38 -22.40
C ARG A 162 -6.53 10.69 -22.16
N SER A 163 -7.09 10.34 -21.01
CA SER A 163 -8.51 10.55 -20.71
C SER A 163 -8.82 11.92 -20.10
N TRP A 164 -7.85 12.83 -20.11
CA TRP A 164 -7.91 14.11 -19.40
C TRP A 164 -8.58 15.22 -20.16
#